data_AF-Q27850-F1
#
_entry.id   AF-Q27850-F1
#
_cell.length_a   1.000
_cell.length_b   1.000
_cell.length_c   1.000
_cell.angle_alpha   90.00
_cell.angle_beta   90.00
_cell.angle_gamma   90.00
#
_symmetry.space_group_name_H-M   'P 1'
#
loop_
_entity.id
_entity.type
_entity.pdbx_description
1 polymer ?
#
loop_
_entity_poly.entity_id
_entity_poly.type
_entity_poly.pdbx_seq_one_letter_code
_entity_poly.pdbx_strand_id
1 'polypeptide(L)'
;MSSDKTSQQTFKLAPNNSVAQSNSIDQNKNKNNILSTIETMDKSISEDLYPKLQNIVSTVNLSTKLDLKQIALRARNAEYNPKRFAAVIMRLRDPKTTALIFASGKMVCTGAKTEEDSNRAARKYAKIIQKIGFPVQFKDFKIQNIVGSTDVKFPINLDHLEQDHKKFVQYEPEIFPGKIYREFNTKIVLLIFVSGKIVLTGAKTRENINKAFQKIYWVLYNYQKKDYRGANLHNQNLNIKPSIKN
;
A
#
# COMPACT_ATOMS: atom_id res chain seq x y z
N MET A 1 52.48 -17.60 -11.68
CA MET A 1 52.14 -17.05 -13.02
C MET A 1 50.81 -16.32 -12.86
N SER A 2 50.87 -15.06 -12.46
CA SER A 2 50.74 -13.85 -13.33
C SER A 2 49.31 -13.65 -13.82
N SER A 3 48.45 -12.86 -13.17
CA SER A 3 48.43 -11.38 -13.04
C SER A 3 48.04 -10.65 -14.33
N ASP A 4 46.95 -9.88 -14.26
CA ASP A 4 46.72 -8.56 -14.90
C ASP A 4 45.42 -8.00 -14.27
N LYS A 5 45.40 -6.96 -13.40
CA LYS A 5 45.69 -5.50 -13.55
C LYS A 5 45.00 -4.93 -14.79
N THR A 6 44.17 -3.88 -14.75
CA THR A 6 44.43 -2.44 -14.46
C THR A 6 43.03 -1.75 -14.68
N SER A 7 42.56 -0.65 -14.08
CA SER A 7 43.13 0.69 -13.92
C SER A 7 42.23 1.58 -13.04
N GLN A 8 42.85 2.40 -12.22
CA GLN A 8 42.26 3.52 -11.47
C GLN A 8 42.18 4.78 -12.34
N GLN A 9 41.26 5.69 -12.03
CA GLN A 9 41.37 7.12 -12.35
C GLN A 9 41.09 7.96 -11.11
N THR A 10 42.12 8.69 -10.69
CA THR A 10 42.18 9.69 -9.62
C THR A 10 42.02 11.09 -10.20
N PHE A 11 41.29 11.97 -9.50
CA PHE A 11 41.43 13.41 -9.63
C PHE A 11 41.77 14.01 -8.25
N LYS A 12 42.94 14.66 -8.17
CA LYS A 12 43.37 15.56 -7.09
C LYS A 12 43.10 17.00 -7.52
N LEU A 13 42.79 17.90 -6.59
CA LEU A 13 43.36 19.26 -6.52
C LEU A 13 43.17 19.84 -5.08
N ALA A 14 44.11 20.71 -4.71
CA ALA A 14 44.68 20.95 -3.37
C ALA A 14 43.93 22.01 -2.49
N PRO A 15 44.35 22.23 -1.22
CA PRO A 15 43.59 22.94 -0.18
C PRO A 15 44.02 24.40 0.02
N ASN A 16 43.20 25.20 0.74
CA ASN A 16 43.66 26.32 1.57
C ASN A 16 42.59 26.79 2.59
N ASN A 17 43.00 26.82 3.87
CA ASN A 17 42.71 27.75 5.00
C ASN A 17 41.65 28.85 4.78
N SER A 18 40.85 29.31 5.76
CA SER A 18 40.76 29.15 7.22
C SER A 18 39.55 29.98 7.72
N VAL A 19 39.17 29.78 9.00
CA VAL A 19 38.47 30.71 9.94
C VAL A 19 36.95 30.53 10.19
N ALA A 20 36.63 30.46 11.50
CA ALA A 20 35.36 30.63 12.23
C ALA A 20 34.32 29.48 12.16
N GLN A 21 34.19 28.57 13.14
CA GLN A 21 33.63 28.72 14.50
C GLN A 21 32.31 29.53 14.58
N SER A 22 31.17 28.84 14.45
CA SER A 22 29.92 28.98 15.24
C SER A 22 28.73 28.36 14.49
N ASN A 23 27.69 27.90 15.20
CA ASN A 23 26.37 27.44 14.71
C ASN A 23 26.15 25.93 14.47
N SER A 24 26.36 25.09 15.49
CA SER A 24 25.82 23.71 15.54
C SER A 24 24.49 23.58 16.31
N ILE A 25 23.94 24.67 16.87
CA ILE A 25 22.71 24.64 17.68
C ILE A 25 21.43 24.92 16.85
N ASP A 26 21.52 25.62 15.72
CA ASP A 26 20.33 26.02 14.94
C ASP A 26 19.80 24.94 13.96
N GLN A 27 20.62 23.98 13.52
CA GLN A 27 20.13 22.91 12.63
C GLN A 27 19.18 21.92 13.33
N ASN A 28 19.34 21.72 14.65
CA ASN A 28 18.44 20.85 15.42
C ASN A 28 17.10 21.53 15.74
N LYS A 29 17.08 22.84 15.98
CA LYS A 29 15.81 23.59 16.15
C LYS A 29 14.95 23.55 14.90
N ASN A 30 15.57 23.69 13.72
CA ASN A 30 14.82 23.70 12.46
C ASN A 30 14.25 22.32 12.10
N LYS A 31 15.00 21.23 12.35
CA LYS A 31 14.48 19.86 12.23
C LYS A 31 13.31 19.59 13.19
N ASN A 32 13.41 20.04 14.44
CA ASN A 32 12.34 19.88 15.42
C ASN A 32 11.09 20.69 15.04
N ASN A 33 11.25 21.91 14.50
CA ASN A 33 10.13 22.71 13.99
C ASN A 33 9.44 22.03 12.80
N ILE A 34 10.19 21.48 11.85
CA ILE A 34 9.62 20.75 10.70
C ILE A 34 8.88 19.50 11.16
N LEU A 35 9.44 18.71 12.09
CA LEU A 35 8.74 17.56 12.67
C LEU A 35 7.43 17.99 13.37
N SER A 36 7.49 19.02 14.21
CA SER A 36 6.30 19.54 14.91
C SER A 36 5.23 20.09 13.97
N THR A 37 5.64 20.63 12.81
CA THR A 37 4.74 21.11 11.75
C THR A 37 4.06 19.94 11.05
N ILE A 38 4.80 18.87 10.75
CA ILE A 38 4.23 17.63 10.17
C ILE A 38 3.26 16.97 11.17
N GLU A 39 3.59 16.92 12.46
CA GLU A 39 2.72 16.37 13.50
C GLU A 39 1.44 17.21 13.73
N THR A 40 1.53 18.54 13.62
CA THR A 40 0.34 19.41 13.71
C THR A 40 -0.54 19.31 12.47
N MET A 41 0.05 19.12 11.28
CA MET A 41 -0.73 18.84 10.07
C MET A 41 -1.44 17.49 10.17
N ASP A 42 -0.81 16.44 10.73
CA ASP A 42 -1.42 15.11 10.84
C ASP A 42 -2.73 15.11 11.65
N LYS A 43 -2.80 15.92 12.72
CA LYS A 43 -4.01 16.07 13.55
C LYS A 43 -5.19 16.78 12.86
N SER A 44 -5.00 17.34 11.67
CA SER A 44 -6.04 18.06 10.94
C SER A 44 -6.78 17.22 9.90
N ILE A 45 -6.29 16.01 9.58
CA ILE A 45 -7.01 15.11 8.65
C ILE A 45 -8.14 14.43 9.41
N SER A 46 -9.37 14.58 8.93
CA SER A 46 -10.53 13.92 9.54
C SER A 46 -10.41 12.39 9.47
N GLU A 47 -10.67 11.71 10.58
CA GLU A 47 -10.55 10.24 10.73
C GLU A 47 -11.38 9.45 9.70
N ASP A 48 -12.51 10.00 9.25
CA ASP A 48 -13.37 9.37 8.25
C ASP A 48 -12.76 9.33 6.84
N LEU A 49 -11.70 10.14 6.61
CA LEU A 49 -10.92 10.14 5.36
C LEU A 49 -9.85 9.05 5.35
N TYR A 50 -9.54 8.40 6.47
CA TYR A 50 -8.55 7.32 6.43
C TYR A 50 -9.05 6.12 5.62
N PRO A 51 -8.17 5.42 4.89
CA PRO A 51 -8.58 4.32 4.02
C PRO A 51 -9.23 3.18 4.76
N LYS A 52 -10.43 2.81 4.32
CA LYS A 52 -11.12 1.60 4.76
C LYS A 52 -10.53 0.41 4.02
N LEU A 53 -10.24 -0.67 4.73
CA LEU A 53 -9.74 -1.90 4.13
C LEU A 53 -10.85 -2.56 3.29
N GLN A 54 -10.52 -2.86 2.04
CA GLN A 54 -11.44 -3.47 1.07
C GLN A 54 -11.12 -4.93 0.79
N ASN A 55 -9.84 -5.29 0.85
CA ASN A 55 -9.39 -6.66 0.62
C ASN A 55 -8.06 -6.95 1.32
N ILE A 56 -7.93 -8.14 1.89
CA ILE A 56 -6.69 -8.65 2.45
C ILE A 56 -6.37 -9.98 1.77
N VAL A 57 -5.14 -10.09 1.30
CA VAL A 57 -4.56 -11.33 0.76
C VAL A 57 -3.58 -11.88 1.78
N SER A 58 -3.83 -13.10 2.23
CA SER A 58 -2.93 -13.83 3.13
C SER A 58 -2.54 -15.17 2.53
N THR A 59 -1.44 -15.72 3.04
CA THR A 59 -0.98 -17.07 2.74
C THR A 59 -0.83 -17.87 4.01
N VAL A 60 -0.96 -19.18 3.90
CA VAL A 60 -0.66 -20.13 4.97
C VAL A 60 -0.12 -21.41 4.35
N ASN A 61 0.73 -22.12 5.09
CA ASN A 61 1.28 -23.41 4.74
C ASN A 61 0.60 -24.52 5.54
N LEU A 62 -0.13 -25.40 4.85
CA LEU A 62 -0.83 -26.55 5.43
C LEU A 62 0.10 -27.73 5.75
N SER A 63 1.37 -27.64 5.33
CA SER A 63 2.47 -28.55 5.67
C SER A 63 2.21 -30.03 5.35
N THR A 64 1.40 -30.29 4.33
CA THR A 64 1.14 -31.63 3.82
C THR A 64 0.82 -31.57 2.33
N LYS A 65 1.16 -32.64 1.59
CA LYS A 65 0.77 -32.78 0.19
C LYS A 65 -0.73 -33.07 0.12
N LEU A 66 -1.39 -32.44 -0.86
CA LEU A 66 -2.85 -32.50 -0.98
C LEU A 66 -3.24 -33.09 -2.32
N ASP A 67 -4.13 -34.09 -2.29
CA ASP A 67 -4.84 -34.53 -3.48
C ASP A 67 -5.99 -33.55 -3.77
N LEU A 68 -5.75 -32.68 -4.75
CA LEU A 68 -6.70 -31.65 -5.17
C LEU A 68 -8.00 -32.25 -5.73
N LYS A 69 -7.94 -33.41 -6.37
CA LYS A 69 -9.12 -34.10 -6.92
C LYS A 69 -9.98 -34.62 -5.78
N GLN A 70 -9.38 -35.24 -4.76
CA GLN A 70 -10.09 -35.69 -3.57
C GLN A 70 -10.75 -34.51 -2.82
N ILE A 71 -10.05 -33.38 -2.67
CA ILE A 71 -10.61 -32.19 -2.03
C ILE A 71 -11.83 -31.68 -2.81
N ALA A 72 -11.71 -31.51 -4.13
CA ALA A 72 -12.79 -31.01 -4.97
C ALA A 72 -14.02 -31.93 -4.95
N LEU A 73 -13.82 -33.25 -4.92
CA LEU A 73 -14.92 -34.21 -4.85
C LEU A 73 -15.67 -34.19 -3.51
N ARG A 74 -14.98 -33.91 -2.39
CA ARG A 74 -15.56 -33.99 -1.04
C ARG A 74 -16.03 -32.66 -0.47
N ALA A 75 -15.56 -31.53 -0.98
CA ALA A 75 -15.93 -30.21 -0.49
C ALA A 75 -17.06 -29.59 -1.33
N ARG A 76 -18.17 -29.21 -0.68
CA ARG A 76 -19.38 -28.68 -1.36
C ARG A 76 -19.15 -27.44 -2.21
N ASN A 77 -18.24 -26.55 -1.80
CA ASN A 77 -17.99 -25.26 -2.44
C ASN A 77 -16.55 -25.18 -2.97
N ALA A 78 -16.10 -26.24 -3.65
CA ALA A 78 -14.77 -26.35 -4.21
C ALA A 78 -14.84 -26.62 -5.72
N GLU A 79 -14.07 -25.85 -6.49
CA GLU A 79 -13.94 -26.01 -7.94
C GLU A 79 -12.49 -26.39 -8.27
N TYR A 80 -12.31 -27.36 -9.16
CA TYR A 80 -10.99 -27.77 -9.62
C TYR A 80 -11.01 -28.12 -11.12
N ASN A 81 -10.26 -27.35 -11.91
CA ASN A 81 -10.02 -27.63 -13.32
C ASN A 81 -8.52 -27.46 -13.60
N PRO A 82 -7.72 -28.55 -13.53
CA PRO A 82 -6.27 -28.46 -13.69
C PRO A 82 -5.81 -27.95 -15.06
N LYS A 83 -6.65 -28.07 -16.10
CA LYS A 83 -6.35 -27.50 -17.42
C LYS A 83 -6.41 -25.96 -17.41
N ARG A 84 -7.20 -25.38 -16.52
CA ARG A 84 -7.38 -23.92 -16.37
C ARG A 84 -6.47 -23.34 -15.30
N PHE A 85 -6.37 -23.99 -14.14
CA PHE A 85 -5.60 -23.49 -13.01
C PHE A 85 -5.20 -24.61 -12.04
N ALA A 86 -3.93 -24.63 -11.62
CA ALA A 86 -3.33 -25.70 -10.81
C ALA A 86 -3.63 -25.59 -9.30
N ALA A 87 -4.84 -25.17 -8.93
CA ALA A 87 -5.28 -25.06 -7.54
C ALA A 87 -6.79 -25.34 -7.41
N VAL A 88 -7.20 -25.83 -6.24
CA VAL A 88 -8.61 -25.87 -5.87
C VAL A 88 -9.04 -24.48 -5.43
N ILE A 89 -10.16 -23.99 -5.98
CA ILE A 89 -10.79 -22.75 -5.56
C ILE A 89 -11.90 -23.11 -4.59
N MET A 90 -11.78 -22.69 -3.32
CA MET A 90 -12.78 -22.96 -2.29
C MET A 90 -13.38 -21.67 -1.72
N ARG A 91 -14.70 -21.59 -1.56
CA ARG A 91 -15.38 -20.37 -1.10
C ARG A 91 -16.10 -20.55 0.24
N LEU A 92 -15.97 -19.55 1.11
CA LEU A 92 -16.73 -19.43 2.36
C LEU A 92 -17.72 -18.27 2.26
N ARG A 93 -18.85 -18.38 2.95
CA ARG A 93 -19.84 -17.30 3.09
C ARG A 93 -19.52 -16.36 4.26
N ASP A 94 -19.02 -16.91 5.35
CA ASP A 94 -18.64 -16.17 6.56
C ASP A 94 -17.26 -16.61 7.09
N PRO A 95 -16.25 -15.73 7.12
CA PRO A 95 -16.19 -14.49 6.35
C PRO A 95 -16.33 -14.78 4.85
N LYS A 96 -16.83 -13.82 4.06
CA LYS A 96 -16.97 -14.00 2.61
C LYS A 96 -15.59 -13.98 1.96
N THR A 97 -15.01 -15.15 1.74
CA THR A 97 -13.63 -15.31 1.26
C THR A 97 -13.52 -16.37 0.18
N THR A 98 -12.39 -16.35 -0.52
CA THR A 98 -11.97 -17.39 -1.46
C THR A 98 -10.57 -17.86 -1.10
N ALA A 99 -10.37 -19.18 -1.03
CA ALA A 99 -9.08 -19.80 -0.89
C ALA A 99 -8.64 -20.46 -2.21
N LEU A 100 -7.35 -20.33 -2.52
CA LEU A 100 -6.66 -21.07 -3.58
C LEU A 100 -5.74 -22.07 -2.89
N ILE A 101 -6.00 -23.36 -3.06
CA ILE A 101 -5.30 -24.45 -2.36
C ILE A 101 -4.47 -25.23 -3.37
N PHE A 102 -3.17 -25.27 -3.15
CA PHE A 102 -2.20 -25.90 -4.06
C PHE A 102 -1.81 -27.30 -3.56
N ALA A 103 -1.45 -28.20 -4.49
CA ALA A 103 -1.03 -29.57 -4.17
C ALA A 103 0.18 -29.64 -3.22
N SER A 104 0.97 -28.56 -3.16
CA SER A 104 2.10 -28.41 -2.24
C SER A 104 1.72 -28.20 -0.77
N GLY A 105 0.45 -27.97 -0.47
CA GLY A 105 -0.02 -27.55 0.86
C GLY A 105 -0.02 -26.04 1.07
N LYS A 106 0.49 -25.24 0.14
CA LYS A 106 0.32 -23.78 0.20
C LYS A 106 -1.14 -23.42 -0.04
N MET A 107 -1.64 -22.44 0.70
CA MET A 107 -2.96 -21.87 0.53
C MET A 107 -2.89 -20.34 0.51
N VAL A 108 -3.56 -19.72 -0.46
CA VAL A 108 -3.78 -18.27 -0.52
C VAL A 108 -5.22 -17.99 -0.12
N CYS A 109 -5.48 -17.05 0.77
CA CYS A 109 -6.81 -16.62 1.17
C CYS A 109 -7.01 -15.14 0.81
N THR A 110 -8.14 -14.81 0.16
CA THR A 110 -8.48 -13.46 -0.30
C THR A 110 -9.96 -13.14 -0.05
N GLY A 111 -10.31 -11.86 -0.01
CA GLY A 111 -11.68 -11.34 0.12
C GLY A 111 -12.05 -10.86 1.52
N ALA A 112 -11.20 -11.11 2.52
CA ALA A 112 -11.44 -10.61 3.88
C ALA A 112 -11.23 -9.08 3.94
N LYS A 113 -12.01 -8.40 4.79
CA LYS A 113 -11.90 -6.94 5.01
C LYS A 113 -11.13 -6.56 6.27
N THR A 114 -10.83 -7.52 7.12
CA THR A 114 -10.01 -7.33 8.33
C THR A 114 -8.99 -8.45 8.45
N GLU A 115 -7.90 -8.15 9.15
CA GLU A 115 -6.79 -9.05 9.41
C GLU A 115 -7.28 -10.29 10.19
N GLU A 116 -8.17 -10.06 11.16
CA GLU A 116 -8.80 -11.08 11.99
C GLU A 116 -9.70 -12.01 11.16
N ASP A 117 -10.52 -11.45 10.27
CA ASP A 117 -11.37 -12.22 9.37
C ASP A 117 -10.52 -13.05 8.40
N SER A 118 -9.41 -12.50 7.91
CA SER A 118 -8.47 -13.23 7.05
C SER A 118 -7.87 -14.43 7.79
N ASN A 119 -7.46 -14.26 9.04
CA ASN A 119 -6.95 -15.36 9.87
C ASN A 119 -8.04 -16.41 10.16
N ARG A 120 -9.22 -15.96 10.57
CA ARG A 120 -10.39 -16.81 10.87
C ARG A 120 -10.80 -17.63 9.65
N ALA A 121 -10.88 -17.01 8.48
CA ALA A 121 -11.18 -17.69 7.22
C ALA A 121 -10.12 -18.74 6.87
N ALA A 122 -8.83 -18.38 6.91
CA ALA A 122 -7.73 -19.32 6.64
C ALA A 122 -7.79 -20.55 7.58
N ARG A 123 -8.10 -20.36 8.87
CA ARG A 123 -8.28 -21.46 9.82
C ARG A 123 -9.52 -22.32 9.50
N LYS A 124 -10.64 -21.70 9.11
CA LYS A 124 -11.84 -22.43 8.65
C LYS A 124 -11.53 -23.31 7.45
N TYR A 125 -10.79 -22.80 6.45
CA TYR A 125 -10.35 -23.62 5.31
C TYR A 125 -9.45 -24.78 5.73
N ALA A 126 -8.43 -24.53 6.56
CA ALA A 126 -7.56 -25.58 7.08
C ALA A 126 -8.36 -26.68 7.82
N LYS A 127 -9.39 -26.29 8.58
CA LYS A 127 -10.28 -27.23 9.28
C LYS A 127 -11.13 -28.07 8.31
N ILE A 128 -11.60 -27.49 7.21
CA ILE A 128 -12.33 -28.25 6.17
C ILE A 128 -11.42 -29.32 5.57
N ILE A 129 -10.19 -28.95 5.20
CA ILE A 129 -9.22 -29.89 4.63
C ILE A 129 -8.83 -30.98 5.64
N GLN A 130 -8.69 -30.63 6.92
CA GLN A 130 -8.49 -31.60 7.99
C GLN A 130 -9.66 -32.60 8.08
N LYS A 131 -10.92 -32.12 8.03
CA LYS A 131 -12.11 -32.97 8.08
C LYS A 131 -12.26 -33.91 6.88
N ILE A 132 -11.65 -33.58 5.73
CA ILE A 132 -11.64 -34.45 4.54
C ILE A 132 -10.72 -35.67 4.74
N GLY A 133 -9.73 -35.56 5.64
CA GLY A 133 -8.79 -36.64 5.99
C GLY A 133 -7.31 -36.30 5.84
N PHE A 134 -6.95 -35.05 5.51
CA PHE A 134 -5.54 -34.66 5.37
C PHE A 134 -4.94 -34.21 6.71
N PRO A 135 -3.68 -34.59 7.03
CA PRO A 135 -3.00 -34.21 8.27
C PRO A 135 -2.46 -32.78 8.20
N VAL A 136 -3.38 -31.81 8.17
CA VAL A 136 -3.08 -30.39 8.03
C VAL A 136 -2.45 -29.82 9.30
N GLN A 137 -1.40 -29.01 9.13
CA GLN A 137 -0.87 -28.13 10.18
C GLN A 137 -0.99 -26.68 9.73
N PHE A 138 -1.44 -25.78 10.59
CA PHE A 138 -1.60 -24.36 10.25
C PHE A 138 -0.29 -23.60 10.54
N LYS A 139 0.58 -23.45 9.54
CA LYS A 139 1.90 -22.80 9.68
C LYS A 139 2.04 -21.59 8.77
N ASP A 140 2.96 -20.69 9.12
CA ASP A 140 3.40 -19.57 8.29
C ASP A 140 2.27 -18.66 7.79
N PHE A 141 1.23 -18.44 8.62
CA PHE A 141 0.19 -17.47 8.28
C PHE A 141 0.79 -16.08 8.15
N LYS A 142 0.61 -15.45 6.99
CA LYS A 142 1.20 -14.14 6.69
C LYS A 142 0.31 -13.34 5.77
N ILE A 143 0.11 -12.07 6.11
CA ILE A 143 -0.50 -11.09 5.19
C ILE A 143 0.52 -10.74 4.11
N GLN A 144 0.10 -10.90 2.86
CA GLN A 144 0.91 -10.63 1.68
C GLN A 144 0.58 -9.28 1.06
N ASN A 145 -0.71 -8.90 1.06
CA ASN A 145 -1.17 -7.63 0.53
C ASN A 145 -2.44 -7.16 1.27
N ILE A 146 -2.55 -5.85 1.45
CA ILE A 146 -3.73 -5.15 1.93
C ILE A 146 -4.12 -4.11 0.88
N VAL A 147 -5.40 -4.07 0.54
CA VAL A 147 -6.01 -3.06 -0.32
C VAL A 147 -6.91 -2.18 0.53
N GLY A 148 -6.61 -0.89 0.57
CA GLY A 148 -7.45 0.13 1.18
C GLY A 148 -8.08 1.03 0.12
N SER A 149 -9.19 1.68 0.46
CA SER A 149 -9.74 2.75 -0.36
C SER A 149 -10.28 3.88 0.49
N THR A 150 -10.21 5.10 -0.04
CA THR A 150 -10.79 6.29 0.56
C THR A 150 -11.33 7.23 -0.52
N ASP A 151 -11.95 8.32 -0.08
CA ASP A 151 -12.45 9.41 -0.89
C ASP A 151 -12.14 10.71 -0.16
N VAL A 152 -11.25 11.53 -0.73
CA VAL A 152 -10.83 12.82 -0.13
C VAL A 152 -11.89 13.91 -0.22
N LYS A 153 -13.04 13.64 -0.86
CA LYS A 153 -14.22 14.52 -0.91
C LYS A 153 -14.04 15.82 -1.69
N PHE A 154 -13.01 15.90 -2.52
CA PHE A 154 -12.85 16.98 -3.48
C PHE A 154 -12.27 16.46 -4.80
N PRO A 155 -12.66 17.06 -5.94
CA PRO A 155 -12.11 16.69 -7.23
C PRO A 155 -10.67 17.16 -7.39
N ILE A 156 -9.84 16.33 -8.02
CA ILE A 156 -8.41 16.53 -8.16
C ILE A 156 -8.08 16.87 -9.62
N ASN A 157 -7.24 17.89 -9.82
CA ASN A 157 -6.62 18.21 -11.09
C ASN A 157 -5.44 17.23 -11.34
N LEU A 158 -5.78 16.05 -11.85
CA LEU A 158 -4.80 15.00 -12.11
C LEU A 158 -3.79 15.37 -13.20
N ASP A 159 -4.12 16.26 -14.13
CA ASP A 159 -3.21 16.69 -15.20
C ASP A 159 -2.10 17.57 -14.65
N HIS A 160 -2.46 18.51 -13.76
CA HIS A 160 -1.47 19.32 -13.04
C HIS A 160 -0.62 18.46 -12.09
N LEU A 161 -1.24 17.51 -11.37
CA LEU A 161 -0.51 16.56 -10.53
C LEU A 161 0.52 15.75 -11.34
N GLU A 162 0.14 15.25 -12.52
CA GLU A 162 1.04 14.48 -13.38
C GLU A 162 2.21 15.33 -13.91
N GLN A 163 1.93 16.57 -14.32
CA GLN A 163 2.97 17.48 -14.80
C GLN A 163 4.05 17.71 -13.73
N ASP A 164 3.64 17.97 -12.49
CA ASP A 164 4.55 18.24 -11.38
C ASP A 164 5.21 16.96 -10.81
N HIS A 165 4.48 15.84 -10.79
CA HIS A 165 4.92 14.56 -10.22
C HIS A 165 5.23 13.51 -11.29
N LYS A 166 5.69 13.92 -12.48
CA LYS A 166 5.93 13.04 -13.66
C LYS A 166 6.79 11.81 -13.37
N LYS A 167 7.68 11.88 -12.37
CA LYS A 167 8.53 10.74 -11.95
C LYS A 167 7.77 9.64 -11.19
N PHE A 168 6.64 10.00 -10.58
CA PHE A 168 5.85 9.12 -9.71
C PHE A 168 4.52 8.70 -10.33
N VAL A 169 4.02 9.49 -11.28
CA VAL A 169 2.73 9.29 -11.92
C VAL A 169 2.90 8.58 -13.25
N GLN A 170 2.21 7.45 -13.41
CA GLN A 170 2.03 6.75 -14.67
C GLN A 170 0.54 6.85 -15.05
N TYR A 171 0.27 7.29 -16.28
CA TYR A 171 -1.07 7.36 -16.82
C TYR A 171 -1.13 6.61 -18.14
N GLU A 172 -1.90 5.53 -18.15
CA GLU A 172 -2.11 4.67 -19.31
C GLU A 172 -3.63 4.53 -19.51
N PRO A 173 -4.31 5.56 -20.05
CA PRO A 173 -5.79 5.61 -20.13
C PRO A 173 -6.40 4.45 -20.91
N GLU A 174 -5.66 3.89 -21.87
CA GLU A 174 -6.08 2.73 -22.65
C GLU A 174 -6.14 1.45 -21.80
N ILE A 175 -5.40 1.40 -20.69
CA ILE A 175 -5.34 0.25 -19.78
C ILE A 175 -6.19 0.51 -18.52
N PHE A 176 -6.18 1.74 -17.99
CA PHE A 176 -6.90 2.06 -16.76
C PHE A 176 -7.25 3.57 -16.66
N PRO A 177 -8.49 3.93 -16.26
CA PRO A 177 -8.94 5.32 -16.26
C PRO A 177 -8.38 6.18 -15.12
N GLY A 178 -7.77 5.59 -14.10
CA GLY A 178 -7.14 6.31 -12.99
C GLY A 178 -5.65 6.55 -13.22
N LYS A 179 -5.08 7.59 -12.59
CA LYS A 179 -3.62 7.78 -12.59
C LYS A 179 -2.97 6.91 -11.52
N ILE A 180 -1.90 6.23 -11.89
CA ILE A 180 -1.13 5.33 -11.01
C ILE A 180 0.00 6.15 -10.39
N TYR A 181 -0.05 6.36 -9.08
CA TYR A 181 1.02 7.02 -8.32
C TYR A 181 1.85 5.97 -7.56
N ARG A 182 3.16 5.95 -7.81
CA ARG A 182 4.13 5.06 -7.17
C ARG A 182 5.20 5.89 -6.49
N GLU A 183 5.21 5.93 -5.16
CA GLU A 183 6.27 6.59 -4.40
C GLU A 183 7.57 5.78 -4.50
N PHE A 184 8.71 6.43 -4.79
CA PHE A 184 10.02 5.77 -4.73
C PHE A 184 10.24 5.13 -3.36
N ASN A 185 10.90 3.97 -3.35
CA ASN A 185 11.26 3.20 -2.15
C ASN A 185 10.07 2.57 -1.38
N THR A 186 8.84 2.66 -1.88
CA THR A 186 7.71 1.89 -1.31
C THR A 186 7.17 0.89 -2.33
N LYS A 187 6.59 -0.21 -1.84
CA LYS A 187 5.82 -1.14 -2.68
C LYS A 187 4.37 -0.70 -2.87
N ILE A 188 4.01 0.46 -2.33
CA ILE A 188 2.63 0.94 -2.31
C ILE A 188 2.33 1.62 -3.63
N VAL A 189 1.19 1.27 -4.21
CA VAL A 189 0.66 1.81 -5.45
C VAL A 189 -0.67 2.47 -5.11
N LEU A 190 -0.83 3.71 -5.54
CA LEU A 190 -2.08 4.45 -5.37
C LEU A 190 -2.74 4.63 -6.74
N LEU A 191 -4.02 4.32 -6.82
CA LEU A 191 -4.87 4.61 -7.98
C LEU A 191 -5.72 5.81 -7.60
N ILE A 192 -5.48 6.95 -8.25
CA ILE A 192 -6.11 8.23 -7.91
C ILE A 192 -7.08 8.61 -9.04
N PHE A 193 -8.31 8.93 -8.66
CA PHE A 193 -9.37 9.31 -9.59
C PHE A 193 -9.68 10.80 -9.48
N VAL A 194 -10.12 11.40 -10.59
CA VAL A 194 -10.50 12.83 -10.66
C VAL A 194 -11.56 13.18 -9.62
N SER A 195 -12.40 12.22 -9.22
CA SER A 195 -13.46 12.40 -8.22
C SER A 195 -12.98 12.57 -6.78
N GLY A 196 -11.69 12.31 -6.49
CA GLY A 196 -11.16 12.27 -5.13
C GLY A 196 -11.12 10.86 -4.52
N LYS A 197 -11.69 9.86 -5.19
CA LYS A 197 -11.54 8.45 -4.79
C LYS A 197 -10.08 8.00 -4.96
N ILE A 198 -9.59 7.21 -4.01
CA ILE A 198 -8.24 6.67 -3.99
C ILE A 198 -8.31 5.19 -3.61
N VAL A 199 -7.56 4.35 -4.32
CA VAL A 199 -7.30 2.96 -3.93
C VAL A 199 -5.80 2.80 -3.65
N LEU A 200 -5.46 2.22 -2.50
CA LEU A 200 -4.09 1.96 -2.07
C LEU A 200 -3.87 0.45 -2.01
N THR A 201 -2.81 -0.05 -2.63
CA THR A 201 -2.45 -1.49 -2.66
C THR A 201 -0.94 -1.68 -2.53
N GLY A 202 -0.49 -2.89 -2.17
CA GLY A 202 0.92 -3.26 -2.02
C GLY A 202 1.46 -3.21 -0.59
N ALA A 203 0.62 -2.79 0.37
CA ALA A 203 0.98 -2.74 1.78
C ALA A 203 0.85 -4.11 2.46
N LYS A 204 1.61 -4.33 3.53
CA LYS A 204 1.52 -5.54 4.37
C LYS A 204 0.88 -5.30 5.73
N THR A 205 0.76 -4.04 6.14
CA THR A 205 0.13 -3.63 7.40
C THR A 205 -0.79 -2.44 7.15
N ARG A 206 -1.83 -2.31 7.98
CA ARG A 206 -2.74 -1.15 7.95
C ARG A 206 -1.99 0.16 8.18
N GLU A 207 -0.99 0.16 9.05
CA GLU A 207 -0.16 1.34 9.32
C GLU A 207 0.57 1.83 8.06
N ASN A 208 1.04 0.93 7.20
CA ASN A 208 1.64 1.32 5.92
C ASN A 208 0.62 1.99 4.98
N ILE A 209 -0.64 1.54 4.97
CA ILE A 209 -1.72 2.19 4.22
C ILE A 209 -1.98 3.59 4.76
N ASN A 210 -2.09 3.74 6.09
CA ASN A 210 -2.37 5.03 6.73
C ASN A 210 -1.24 6.04 6.50
N LYS A 211 0.03 5.63 6.67
CA LYS A 211 1.19 6.48 6.39
C LYS A 211 1.28 6.92 4.93
N ALA A 212 0.97 6.02 3.99
CA ALA A 212 0.93 6.37 2.58
C ALA A 212 -0.19 7.37 2.27
N PHE A 213 -1.37 7.18 2.89
CA PHE A 213 -2.48 8.12 2.76
C PHE A 213 -2.14 9.51 3.33
N GLN A 214 -1.62 9.60 4.54
CA GLN A 214 -1.22 10.87 5.17
C GLN A 214 -0.28 11.68 4.26
N LYS A 215 0.73 11.03 3.69
CA LYS A 215 1.67 11.67 2.75
C LYS A 215 0.97 12.18 1.50
N ILE A 216 0.15 11.33 0.86
CA ILE A 216 -0.46 11.69 -0.42
C ILE A 216 -1.58 12.71 -0.24
N TYR A 217 -2.28 12.73 0.90
CA TYR A 217 -3.41 13.61 1.15
C TYR A 217 -3.02 15.09 0.96
N TRP A 218 -1.91 15.50 1.58
CA TRP A 218 -1.40 16.88 1.49
C TRP A 218 -0.92 17.24 0.09
N VAL A 219 -0.35 16.29 -0.64
CA VAL A 219 -0.03 16.48 -2.07
C VAL A 219 -1.32 16.76 -2.83
N LEU A 220 -2.33 15.89 -2.71
CA LEU A 220 -3.58 16.01 -3.47
C LEU A 220 -4.39 17.25 -3.11
N TYR A 221 -4.33 17.71 -1.87
CA TYR A 221 -4.95 18.96 -1.43
C TYR A 221 -4.48 20.16 -2.26
N ASN A 222 -3.18 20.22 -2.59
CA ASN A 222 -2.63 21.28 -3.45
C ASN A 222 -3.10 21.20 -4.91
N TYR A 223 -3.64 20.06 -5.33
CA TYR A 223 -4.17 19.83 -6.68
C TYR A 223 -5.70 19.79 -6.70
N GLN A 224 -6.39 20.31 -5.68
CA GLN A 224 -7.85 20.47 -5.72
C GLN A 224 -8.25 21.36 -6.92
N LYS A 225 -9.28 20.95 -7.68
CA LYS A 225 -9.79 21.78 -8.79
C LYS A 225 -10.40 23.07 -8.23
N LYS A 226 -9.91 24.23 -8.71
CA LYS A 226 -10.29 25.57 -8.23
C LYS A 226 -11.78 25.90 -8.44
N ASP A 227 -12.40 25.33 -9.48
CA ASP A 227 -13.82 25.55 -9.77
C ASP A 227 -14.77 24.77 -8.83
N TYR A 228 -14.21 23.96 -7.93
CA TYR A 228 -15.00 23.22 -6.97
C TYR A 228 -15.55 24.14 -5.87
N ARG A 229 -16.76 24.64 -6.09
CA ARG A 229 -17.60 25.27 -5.07
C ARG A 229 -18.22 24.17 -4.21
N GLY A 230 -17.45 23.60 -3.29
CA GLY A 230 -17.95 22.61 -2.33
C GLY A 230 -19.20 23.13 -1.60
N ALA A 231 -20.14 22.23 -1.32
CA ALA A 231 -21.33 22.55 -0.54
C ALA A 231 -20.93 23.21 0.79
N ASN A 232 -21.40 24.44 1.00
CA ASN A 232 -21.16 25.32 2.14
C ASN A 232 -20.85 24.62 3.47
N LEU A 233 -19.62 24.82 3.98
CA LEU A 233 -19.29 24.78 5.40
C LEU A 233 -18.49 26.06 5.73
N HIS A 234 -19.21 27.01 6.32
CA HIS A 234 -18.79 28.10 7.20
C HIS A 234 -17.38 28.71 7.05
N ASN A 235 -17.38 30.01 6.72
CA ASN A 235 -16.35 31.00 7.08
C ASN A 235 -15.74 30.76 8.47
N GLN A 236 -14.40 30.75 8.54
CA GLN A 236 -13.60 31.60 9.45
C GLN A 236 -12.09 31.42 9.19
N ASN A 237 -11.50 32.43 8.55
CA ASN A 237 -10.12 32.93 8.73
C ASN A 237 -8.98 31.94 9.03
N LEU A 238 -8.20 31.55 8.01
CA LEU A 238 -6.76 31.29 8.16
C LEU A 238 -5.99 31.75 6.91
N ASN A 239 -5.71 33.05 6.86
CA ASN A 239 -4.62 33.59 6.06
C ASN A 239 -3.31 33.23 6.77
N ILE A 240 -2.69 32.12 6.39
CA ILE A 240 -1.28 31.84 6.71
C ILE A 240 -0.60 31.38 5.42
N LYS A 241 -0.14 32.35 4.61
CA LYS A 241 0.95 32.10 3.66
C LYS A 241 2.26 32.36 4.41
N PRO A 242 3.25 31.45 4.38
CA PRO A 242 4.59 31.79 4.80
C PRO A 242 5.22 32.70 3.74
N SER A 243 5.46 33.95 4.11
CA SER A 243 6.35 34.85 3.38
C SER A 243 7.80 34.38 3.56
N ILE A 244 8.39 33.82 2.52
CA ILE A 244 9.84 33.74 2.38
C ILE A 244 10.26 35.06 1.74
N LYS A 245 10.85 35.96 2.53
CA LYS A 245 11.64 37.09 2.01
C LYS A 245 13.10 36.62 1.87
N ASN A 246 13.74 37.12 0.82
CA ASN A 246 15.18 37.02 0.57
C ASN A 246 16.03 37.40 1.78
#